data_AF-A0A8X6UYB5-F1
#
_entry.id   AF-A0A8X6UYB5-F1
#
_cell.length_a   1.000
_cell.length_b   1.000
_cell.length_c   1.000
_cell.angle_alpha   90.00
_cell.angle_beta   90.00
_cell.angle_gamma   90.00
#
_symmetry.space_group_name_H-M   'P 1'
#
loop_
_entity.id
_entity.type
_entity.pdbx_description
1 polymer ?
#
loop_
_entity_poly.entity_id
_entity_poly.type
_entity_poly.pdbx_seq_one_letter_code
_entity_poly.pdbx_strand_id
1 'polypeptide(L)'
;MNFFYSKDNLVALHFKYDQARHRFVEGAQNEIAVVPDFHKRILFSDEAHFWLNGYANKQNCRIWSEANPQVYVETPLHPEKLTVWCALWAGGIIGPYFFKNDEGHNVTVNGDRYRAMITNFFIPELNNHDVQELWFQQDGATCHTDRATIDLLKDTFGDRLISRFGPVNWPPRSCDLTPLDYFLWGYVKSLVYADKPQTLDHLKDNIRRVIADIRPQMLEKVIENWTSRLDYIRASRGSPMPEIIFKNIFDFLKDREIRVRFRDSLSKTFRLSQGVPQGSVLSPLPFSLYIAGIEKIISRRCEVGLFADDIVLWNSNSDVVHIETAINTTLSDIQIFAEQHKLIFNVSKSTSSFFTTNRRLYNYQPQIFMESKSLLYEKHPKYLGYILDPEILSNKHIDYVINKGRKRLDLLKYIAGRDWGADAGTLRLTYASLIRPVLEYGSQIYFSASRTNLAKLDRVQSSAARIITGMRHSCPTDLVLFEADIMPLDLRRKLLLSKSELIAIDEALRIIKTMTSPDEIWILCDSRSAIQHLSDWTNVGDKNIGLNS
;
A
#
# COMPACT_ATOMS: atom_id res chain seq x y z
N MET A 1 -27.89 -1.40 18.66
CA MET A 1 -28.55 -0.70 17.54
C MET A 1 -27.50 -0.47 16.47
N ASN A 2 -27.42 -1.37 15.50
CA ASN A 2 -26.42 -1.31 14.43
C ASN A 2 -27.00 -0.53 13.26
N PHE A 3 -26.48 0.67 13.01
CA PHE A 3 -26.78 1.43 11.80
C PHE A 3 -25.96 0.82 10.64
N PHE A 4 -26.62 0.04 9.80
CA PHE A 4 -26.11 -0.37 8.49
C PHE A 4 -26.47 0.70 7.46
N TYR A 5 -25.47 1.33 6.83
CA TYR A 5 -25.68 2.17 5.64
C TYR A 5 -25.41 1.32 4.39
N SER A 6 -26.38 1.25 3.46
CA SER A 6 -26.23 0.59 2.16
C SER A 6 -25.28 1.35 1.22
N LYS A 7 -24.72 0.65 0.21
CA LYS A 7 -23.75 1.17 -0.79
C LYS A 7 -24.31 2.39 -1.55
N ASP A 8 -25.61 2.41 -1.83
CA ASP A 8 -26.31 3.54 -2.48
C ASP A 8 -26.32 4.82 -1.62
N ASN A 9 -26.42 4.66 -0.30
CA ASN A 9 -26.36 5.79 0.62
C ASN A 9 -24.95 6.39 0.70
N LEU A 10 -23.89 5.60 0.49
CA LEU A 10 -22.51 6.08 0.54
C LEU A 10 -22.13 6.92 -0.68
N VAL A 11 -22.60 6.57 -1.88
CA VAL A 11 -22.40 7.38 -3.10
C VAL A 11 -23.18 8.69 -3.00
N ALA A 12 -24.43 8.63 -2.52
CA ALA A 12 -25.24 9.82 -2.26
C ALA A 12 -24.63 10.72 -1.17
N LEU A 13 -24.00 10.15 -0.13
CA LEU A 13 -23.28 10.91 0.89
C LEU A 13 -22.02 11.60 0.32
N HIS A 14 -21.20 10.90 -0.47
CA HIS A 14 -19.99 11.49 -1.08
C HIS A 14 -20.35 12.66 -1.98
N PHE A 15 -21.38 12.49 -2.82
CA PHE A 15 -21.85 13.56 -3.70
C PHE A 15 -22.35 14.80 -2.92
N LYS A 16 -23.03 14.59 -1.78
CA LYS A 16 -23.45 15.69 -0.89
C LYS A 16 -22.26 16.40 -0.24
N TYR A 17 -21.19 15.67 0.10
CA TYR A 17 -19.98 16.26 0.68
C TYR A 17 -19.20 17.07 -0.35
N ASP A 18 -19.02 16.55 -1.57
CA ASP A 18 -18.34 17.24 -2.65
C ASP A 18 -19.10 18.52 -3.03
N GLN A 19 -20.43 18.48 -3.10
CA GLN A 19 -21.24 19.69 -3.32
C GLN A 19 -21.08 20.74 -2.22
N ALA A 20 -21.07 20.32 -0.94
CA ALA A 20 -20.87 21.26 0.18
C ALA A 20 -19.49 21.91 0.13
N ARG A 21 -18.45 21.14 -0.23
CA ARG A 21 -17.09 21.63 -0.44
C ARG A 21 -17.03 22.62 -1.60
N HIS A 22 -17.62 22.28 -2.75
CA HIS A 22 -17.63 23.15 -3.91
C HIS A 22 -18.32 24.50 -3.63
N ARG A 23 -19.49 24.49 -2.98
CA ARG A 23 -20.22 25.72 -2.61
C ARG A 23 -19.42 26.60 -1.66
N PHE A 24 -18.75 26.00 -0.67
CA PHE A 24 -17.90 26.75 0.24
C PHE A 24 -16.75 27.45 -0.52
N VAL A 25 -16.11 26.73 -1.44
CA VAL A 25 -15.01 27.27 -2.26
C VAL A 25 -15.48 28.39 -3.18
N GLU A 26 -16.62 28.25 -3.84
CA GLU A 26 -17.20 29.33 -4.66
C GLU A 26 -17.48 30.59 -3.82
N GLY A 27 -18.06 30.41 -2.63
CA GLY A 27 -18.28 31.52 -1.69
C GLY A 27 -16.97 32.19 -1.27
N ALA A 28 -15.97 31.41 -0.85
CA ALA A 28 -14.66 31.93 -0.42
C ALA A 28 -13.93 32.67 -1.55
N GLN A 29 -14.02 32.20 -2.79
CA GLN A 29 -13.41 32.88 -3.94
C GLN A 29 -14.11 34.19 -4.29
N ASN A 30 -15.44 34.26 -4.15
CA ASN A 30 -16.18 35.51 -4.30
C ASN A 30 -15.74 36.53 -3.24
N GLU A 31 -15.57 36.12 -1.99
CA GLU A 31 -15.04 36.96 -0.92
C GLU A 31 -13.60 37.41 -1.20
N ILE A 32 -12.73 36.53 -1.69
CA ILE A 32 -11.36 36.89 -2.11
C ILE A 32 -11.36 37.94 -3.23
N ALA A 33 -12.34 37.90 -4.14
CA ALA A 33 -12.45 38.86 -5.23
C ALA A 33 -12.92 40.26 -4.74
N VAL A 34 -13.67 40.32 -3.64
CA VAL A 34 -14.22 41.56 -3.07
C VAL A 34 -13.31 42.16 -2.00
N VAL A 35 -12.69 41.32 -1.17
CA VAL A 35 -11.86 41.70 -0.03
C VAL A 35 -10.39 41.32 -0.29
N PRO A 36 -9.50 42.31 -0.54
CA PRO A 36 -8.08 42.06 -0.71
C PRO A 36 -7.49 41.31 0.50
N ASP A 37 -6.66 40.31 0.21
CA ASP A 37 -6.00 39.48 1.22
C ASP A 37 -6.96 38.74 2.18
N PHE A 38 -8.21 38.48 1.78
CA PHE A 38 -9.20 37.75 2.61
C PHE A 38 -8.64 36.48 3.25
N HIS A 39 -7.92 35.66 2.49
CA HIS A 39 -7.28 34.42 2.96
C HIS A 39 -6.28 34.65 4.12
N LYS A 40 -5.63 35.80 4.19
CA LYS A 40 -4.73 36.18 5.31
C LYS A 40 -5.49 36.66 6.54
N ARG A 41 -6.78 36.99 6.38
CA ARG A 41 -7.67 37.47 7.44
C ARG A 41 -8.47 36.34 8.12
N ILE A 42 -8.18 35.07 7.82
CA ILE A 42 -8.84 33.92 8.44
C ILE A 42 -7.93 33.30 9.51
N LEU A 43 -8.48 33.15 10.70
CA LEU A 43 -7.89 32.48 11.84
C LEU A 43 -8.47 31.06 11.93
N PHE A 44 -7.71 30.09 11.45
CA PHE A 44 -8.07 28.67 11.47
C PHE A 44 -7.76 28.08 12.84
N SER A 45 -8.60 27.18 13.35
CA SER A 45 -8.38 26.51 14.64
C SER A 45 -8.67 25.02 14.56
N ASP A 46 -7.99 24.24 15.41
CA ASP A 46 -8.10 22.79 15.46
C ASP A 46 -7.46 22.20 16.73
N GLU A 47 -7.76 20.94 17.02
CA GLU A 47 -7.15 20.14 18.08
C GLU A 47 -6.35 18.94 17.57
N ALA A 48 -5.18 18.72 18.18
CA ALA A 48 -4.38 17.52 17.93
C ALA A 48 -4.02 16.75 19.21
N HIS A 49 -4.02 15.42 19.09
CA HIS A 49 -3.44 14.54 20.09
C HIS A 49 -1.96 14.25 19.81
N PHE A 50 -1.14 14.39 20.85
CA PHE A 50 0.27 13.97 20.90
C PHE A 50 0.40 12.85 21.94
N TRP A 51 1.02 11.75 21.57
CA TRP A 51 1.13 10.55 22.40
C TRP A 51 2.60 10.36 22.79
N LEU A 52 2.87 10.06 24.07
CA LEU A 52 4.24 9.98 24.57
C LEU A 52 5.08 8.90 23.87
N ASN A 53 4.44 7.80 23.45
CA ASN A 53 5.07 6.72 22.69
C ASN A 53 5.27 7.02 21.19
N GLY A 54 5.00 8.24 20.73
CA GLY A 54 5.13 8.62 19.32
C GLY A 54 4.05 8.03 18.40
N TYR A 55 2.95 7.51 18.96
CA TYR A 55 1.87 6.95 18.16
C TYR A 55 1.21 8.02 17.28
N ALA A 56 1.30 7.87 15.96
CA ALA A 56 0.56 8.72 15.03
C ALA A 56 -0.90 8.28 14.97
N ASN A 57 -1.86 9.22 15.10
CA ASN A 57 -3.28 8.92 14.94
C ASN A 57 -3.56 8.45 13.51
N LYS A 58 -3.74 7.14 13.33
CA LYS A 58 -4.04 6.51 12.03
C LYS A 58 -5.49 6.72 11.56
N GLN A 59 -6.31 7.50 12.26
CA GLN A 59 -7.66 7.86 11.79
C GLN A 59 -7.64 8.62 10.45
N ASN A 60 -6.54 9.30 10.12
CA ASN A 60 -6.31 9.93 8.81
C ASN A 60 -5.65 8.98 7.78
N CYS A 61 -5.20 7.79 8.20
CA CYS A 61 -4.70 6.71 7.35
C CYS A 61 -5.71 5.55 7.36
N ARG A 62 -6.91 5.79 6.81
CA ARG A 62 -7.89 4.72 6.63
C ARG A 62 -7.48 3.87 5.42
N ILE A 63 -7.05 2.64 5.68
CA ILE A 63 -6.99 1.60 4.66
C ILE A 63 -8.42 1.04 4.59
N TRP A 64 -9.12 1.38 3.53
CA TRP A 64 -10.47 0.87 3.30
C TRP A 64 -10.38 -0.53 2.71
N SER A 65 -11.11 -1.47 3.31
CA SER A 65 -11.26 -2.85 2.83
C SER A 65 -12.75 -3.13 2.69
N GLU A 66 -13.14 -3.86 1.66
CA GLU A 66 -14.55 -4.16 1.36
C GLU A 66 -15.21 -5.06 2.42
N ALA A 67 -14.40 -5.83 3.13
CA ALA A 67 -14.79 -6.58 4.33
C ALA A 67 -13.85 -6.23 5.48
N ASN A 68 -14.38 -6.28 6.72
CA ASN A 68 -13.59 -6.11 7.92
C ASN A 68 -12.45 -7.17 7.92
N PRO A 69 -11.18 -6.76 7.89
CA PRO A 69 -10.07 -7.67 7.64
C PRO A 69 -9.78 -8.61 8.84
N GLN A 70 -10.55 -8.54 9.94
CA GLN A 70 -10.36 -9.35 11.16
C GLN A 70 -8.93 -9.24 11.72
N VAL A 71 -8.26 -8.11 11.44
CA VAL A 71 -6.90 -7.85 11.92
C VAL A 71 -6.99 -7.24 13.31
N TYR A 72 -6.44 -7.95 14.28
CA TYR A 72 -6.25 -7.45 15.63
C TYR A 72 -4.96 -6.63 15.67
N VAL A 73 -5.09 -5.34 16.02
CA VAL A 73 -3.95 -4.48 16.29
C VAL A 73 -3.91 -4.25 17.79
N GLU A 74 -2.93 -4.84 18.46
CA GLU A 74 -2.66 -4.55 19.87
C GLU A 74 -2.32 -3.07 20.01
N THR A 75 -3.13 -2.37 20.81
CA THR A 75 -2.96 -0.96 21.11
C THR A 75 -2.89 -0.83 22.63
N PRO A 76 -1.99 -0.03 23.21
CA PRO A 76 -1.98 0.18 24.65
C PRO A 76 -3.35 0.69 25.11
N LEU A 77 -3.89 0.14 26.19
CA LEU A 77 -5.26 0.44 26.65
C LEU A 77 -5.40 1.92 27.07
N HIS A 78 -4.32 2.52 27.59
CA HIS A 78 -4.27 3.91 28.04
C HIS A 78 -2.90 4.55 27.76
N PRO A 79 -2.54 4.86 26.50
CA PRO A 79 -1.30 5.56 26.22
C PRO A 79 -1.43 7.02 26.68
N GLU A 80 -0.43 7.51 27.41
CA GLU A 80 -0.41 8.90 27.87
C GLU A 80 -0.39 9.86 26.68
N LYS A 81 -1.33 10.82 26.69
CA LYS A 81 -1.51 11.78 25.59
C LYS A 81 -1.74 13.21 26.08
N LEU A 82 -1.29 14.17 25.28
CA LEU A 82 -1.65 15.58 25.38
C LEU A 82 -2.67 15.91 24.28
N THR A 83 -3.73 16.63 24.64
CA THR A 83 -4.61 17.27 23.65
C THR A 83 -4.25 18.75 23.60
N VAL A 84 -3.89 19.21 22.41
CA VAL A 84 -3.39 20.56 22.17
C VAL A 84 -4.35 21.28 21.23
N TRP A 85 -4.69 22.51 21.56
CA TRP A 85 -5.42 23.43 20.69
C TRP A 85 -4.52 24.57 20.24
N CYS A 86 -4.63 24.94 18.97
CA CYS A 86 -3.99 26.12 18.39
C CYS A 86 -4.95 26.82 17.44
N ALA A 87 -4.70 28.11 17.22
CA ALA A 87 -5.23 28.85 16.08
C ALA A 87 -4.09 29.47 15.26
N LEU A 88 -4.22 29.49 13.94
CA LEU A 88 -3.18 29.89 12.99
C LEU A 88 -3.77 30.84 11.95
N TRP A 89 -3.06 31.94 11.70
CA TRP A 89 -3.32 32.86 10.58
C TRP A 89 -1.99 33.26 9.93
N ALA A 90 -2.04 34.09 8.88
CA ALA A 90 -0.84 34.50 8.15
C ALA A 90 0.21 35.22 9.03
N GLY A 91 -0.24 35.92 10.08
CA GLY A 91 0.63 36.70 10.96
C GLY A 91 1.19 35.94 12.17
N GLY A 92 0.70 34.74 12.49
CA GLY A 92 1.13 34.05 13.71
C GLY A 92 0.29 32.83 14.10
N ILE A 93 0.57 32.32 15.30
CA ILE A 93 -0.15 31.21 15.94
C ILE A 93 -0.55 31.65 17.35
N ILE A 94 -1.83 31.50 17.71
CA ILE A 94 -2.33 31.59 19.09
C ILE A 94 -2.33 30.18 19.68
N GLY A 95 -1.70 30.01 20.84
CA GLY A 95 -1.48 28.69 21.46
C GLY A 95 0.02 28.38 21.60
N PRO A 96 0.38 27.15 21.99
CA PRO A 96 -0.48 26.00 22.26
C PRO A 96 -1.24 26.08 23.59
N TYR A 97 -2.54 25.78 23.57
CA TYR A 97 -3.34 25.51 24.77
C TYR A 97 -3.40 24.01 25.06
N PHE A 98 -3.28 23.62 26.34
CA PHE A 98 -3.28 22.22 26.76
C PHE A 98 -4.48 21.95 27.67
N PHE A 99 -5.33 21.01 27.29
CA PHE A 99 -6.51 20.64 28.09
C PHE A 99 -6.12 19.79 29.32
N LYS A 100 -6.31 20.35 30.51
CA LYS A 100 -6.03 19.72 31.82
C LYS A 100 -7.26 19.73 32.75
N ASN A 101 -7.33 18.82 33.73
CA ASN A 101 -8.25 18.90 34.88
C ASN A 101 -7.63 19.66 36.06
N ASP A 102 -8.40 19.84 37.13
CA ASP A 102 -8.01 20.54 38.37
C ASP A 102 -6.83 19.89 39.11
N GLU A 103 -6.54 18.62 38.83
CA GLU A 103 -5.38 17.87 39.35
C GLU A 103 -4.17 17.87 38.40
N GLY A 104 -4.28 18.54 37.24
CA GLY A 104 -3.21 18.65 36.24
C GLY A 104 -3.12 17.51 35.21
N HIS A 105 -4.02 16.52 35.28
CA HIS A 105 -4.14 15.40 34.35
C HIS A 105 -4.82 15.79 33.02
N ASN A 106 -4.46 15.11 31.92
CA ASN A 106 -5.00 15.40 30.59
C ASN A 106 -6.43 14.90 30.43
N VAL A 107 -7.26 15.68 29.75
CA VAL A 107 -8.69 15.39 29.62
C VAL A 107 -9.20 15.46 28.18
N THR A 108 -10.28 14.73 27.91
CA THR A 108 -11.05 14.82 26.66
C THR A 108 -11.77 16.16 26.58
N VAL A 109 -11.77 16.76 25.39
CA VAL A 109 -12.49 18.00 25.09
C VAL A 109 -13.99 17.71 25.04
N ASN A 110 -14.75 18.43 25.85
CA ASN A 110 -16.21 18.48 25.81
C ASN A 110 -16.66 19.94 25.59
N GLY A 111 -17.96 20.16 25.37
CA GLY A 111 -18.50 21.51 25.09
C GLY A 111 -18.14 22.55 26.16
N ASP A 112 -18.27 22.19 27.45
CA ASP A 112 -17.96 23.10 28.56
C ASP A 112 -16.48 23.48 28.62
N ARG A 113 -15.58 22.50 28.48
CA ARG A 113 -14.12 22.75 28.48
C ARG A 113 -13.68 23.54 27.27
N TYR A 114 -14.30 23.30 26.11
CA TYR A 114 -14.03 24.08 24.91
C TYR A 114 -14.46 25.53 25.11
N ARG A 115 -15.67 25.79 25.61
CA ARG A 115 -16.13 27.15 25.96
C ARG A 115 -15.23 27.82 27.00
N ALA A 116 -14.80 27.11 28.04
CA ALA A 116 -13.87 27.64 29.03
C ALA A 116 -12.52 28.02 28.40
N MET A 117 -11.99 27.22 27.47
CA MET A 117 -10.79 27.57 26.70
C MET A 117 -11.03 28.83 25.85
N ILE A 118 -12.17 28.92 25.16
CA ILE A 118 -12.52 30.09 24.35
C ILE A 118 -12.58 31.37 25.21
N THR A 119 -13.31 31.34 26.32
CA THR A 119 -13.52 32.51 27.18
C THR A 119 -12.28 32.90 27.98
N ASN A 120 -11.54 31.92 28.53
CA ASN A 120 -10.48 32.20 29.51
C ASN A 120 -9.09 32.30 28.88
N PHE A 121 -8.89 31.74 27.68
CA PHE A 121 -7.60 31.75 26.99
C PHE A 121 -7.69 32.45 25.64
N PHE A 122 -8.56 31.99 24.74
CA PHE A 122 -8.55 32.48 23.36
C PHE A 122 -8.97 33.94 23.23
N ILE A 123 -10.14 34.32 23.77
CA ILE A 123 -10.66 35.70 23.68
C ILE A 123 -9.68 36.72 24.28
N PRO A 124 -9.08 36.48 25.48
CA PRO A 124 -8.03 37.36 26.00
C PRO A 124 -6.83 37.53 25.06
N GLU A 125 -6.36 36.44 24.42
CA GLU A 125 -5.22 36.50 23.50
C GLU A 125 -5.54 37.27 22.19
N LEU A 126 -6.81 37.34 21.77
CA LEU A 126 -7.19 38.15 20.60
C LEU A 126 -6.83 39.64 20.78
N ASN A 127 -6.89 40.14 22.03
CA ASN A 127 -6.55 41.53 22.34
C ASN A 127 -5.03 41.80 22.29
N ASN A 128 -4.21 40.76 22.46
CA ASN A 128 -2.75 40.89 22.43
C ASN A 128 -2.18 40.90 21.00
N HIS A 129 -2.94 40.39 20.03
CA HIS A 129 -2.44 40.13 18.67
C HIS A 129 -3.02 41.05 17.58
N ASP A 130 -3.83 42.06 17.93
CA ASP A 130 -4.53 42.97 17.00
C ASP A 130 -5.32 42.22 15.91
N VAL A 131 -6.03 41.16 16.32
CA VAL A 131 -6.73 40.22 15.43
C VAL A 131 -8.25 40.39 15.46
N GLN A 132 -8.76 41.49 16.00
CA GLN A 132 -10.21 41.71 16.19
C GLN A 132 -10.98 41.82 14.86
N GLU A 133 -10.29 42.10 13.75
CA GLU A 133 -10.87 42.13 12.40
C GLU A 133 -10.88 40.77 11.68
N LEU A 134 -10.28 39.72 12.26
CA LEU A 134 -10.17 38.41 11.62
C LEU A 134 -11.49 37.61 11.61
N TRP A 135 -11.60 36.73 10.62
CA TRP A 135 -12.61 35.68 10.54
C TRP A 135 -12.17 34.49 11.36
N PHE A 136 -13.07 33.88 12.12
CA PHE A 136 -12.76 32.69 12.92
C PHE A 136 -13.27 31.42 12.25
N GLN A 137 -12.42 30.43 12.08
CA GLN A 137 -12.77 29.13 11.52
C GLN A 137 -12.57 28.00 12.53
N GLN A 138 -13.59 27.15 12.66
CA GLN A 138 -13.53 25.88 13.40
C GLN A 138 -14.25 24.77 12.63
N ASP A 139 -13.93 23.51 12.93
CA ASP A 139 -14.46 22.35 12.24
C ASP A 139 -15.89 21.96 12.71
N GLY A 140 -16.38 20.81 12.22
CA GLY A 140 -17.72 20.30 12.55
C GLY A 140 -17.82 19.43 13.80
N ALA A 141 -16.84 19.45 14.72
CA ALA A 141 -16.87 18.64 15.94
C ALA A 141 -18.09 18.96 16.82
N THR A 142 -18.51 17.99 17.63
CA THR A 142 -19.72 18.14 18.47
C THR A 142 -19.59 19.23 19.52
N CYS A 143 -18.39 19.49 20.06
CA CYS A 143 -18.14 20.60 20.99
C CYS A 143 -18.19 21.97 20.31
N HIS A 144 -17.81 22.06 19.03
CA HIS A 144 -17.81 23.29 18.23
C HIS A 144 -19.21 23.69 17.78
N THR A 145 -20.03 22.68 17.49
CA THR A 145 -21.39 22.83 16.95
C THR A 145 -22.49 22.89 18.02
N ASP A 146 -22.13 22.77 19.29
CA ASP A 146 -23.05 22.99 20.40
C ASP A 146 -23.57 24.43 20.36
N ARG A 147 -24.89 24.61 20.59
CA ARG A 147 -25.58 25.89 20.46
C ARG A 147 -24.95 26.97 21.34
N ALA A 148 -24.63 26.63 22.59
CA ALA A 148 -23.97 27.55 23.51
C ALA A 148 -22.57 27.97 23.03
N THR A 149 -21.85 27.10 22.33
CA THR A 149 -20.53 27.41 21.76
C THR A 149 -20.68 28.33 20.54
N ILE A 150 -21.64 28.05 19.65
CA ILE A 150 -21.92 28.88 18.48
C ILE A 150 -22.39 30.28 18.90
N ASP A 151 -23.27 30.38 19.89
CA ASP A 151 -23.79 31.67 20.38
C ASP A 151 -22.64 32.51 20.99
N LEU A 152 -21.77 31.89 21.82
CA LEU A 152 -20.57 32.55 22.36
C LEU A 152 -19.64 33.11 21.27
N LEU A 153 -19.40 32.33 20.21
CA LEU A 153 -18.55 32.76 19.10
C LEU A 153 -19.22 33.82 18.21
N LYS A 154 -20.55 33.77 18.04
CA LYS A 154 -21.30 34.82 17.34
C LYS A 154 -21.28 36.14 18.09
N ASP A 155 -21.36 36.12 19.41
CA ASP A 155 -21.24 37.33 20.22
C ASP A 155 -19.87 38.01 20.04
N THR A 156 -18.82 37.21 19.73
CA THR A 156 -17.45 37.71 19.54
C THR A 156 -17.15 38.09 18.08
N PHE A 157 -17.53 37.26 17.11
CA PHE A 157 -17.13 37.40 15.70
C PHE A 157 -18.26 37.86 14.77
N GLY A 158 -19.51 37.84 15.22
CA GLY A 158 -20.68 38.19 14.40
C GLY A 158 -20.82 37.32 13.15
N ASP A 159 -20.99 37.97 12.01
CA ASP A 159 -21.10 37.30 10.69
C ASP A 159 -19.76 36.70 10.20
N ARG A 160 -18.65 36.98 10.88
CA ARG A 160 -17.30 36.54 10.49
C ARG A 160 -16.92 35.16 11.04
N LEU A 161 -17.92 34.34 11.34
CA LEU A 161 -17.76 32.98 11.88
C LEU A 161 -17.95 31.93 10.78
N ILE A 162 -16.89 31.14 10.54
CA ILE A 162 -16.86 30.01 9.62
C ILE A 162 -16.92 28.72 10.45
N SER A 163 -18.11 28.12 10.55
CA SER A 163 -18.34 26.92 11.35
C SER A 163 -19.52 26.15 10.78
N ARG A 164 -19.62 24.86 11.09
CA ARG A 164 -20.86 24.14 10.85
C ARG A 164 -21.97 24.77 11.71
N PHE A 165 -23.10 25.15 11.09
CA PHE A 165 -24.18 25.96 11.68
C PHE A 165 -23.82 27.43 12.05
N GLY A 166 -22.66 27.92 11.60
CA GLY A 166 -22.32 29.35 11.65
C GLY A 166 -22.94 30.15 10.49
N PRO A 167 -22.74 31.49 10.46
CA PRO A 167 -23.10 32.34 9.33
C PRO A 167 -22.53 31.86 8.00
N VAL A 168 -21.26 31.43 7.98
CA VAL A 168 -20.63 30.74 6.85
C VAL A 168 -20.44 29.27 7.20
N ASN A 169 -21.12 28.40 6.44
CA ASN A 169 -21.11 26.98 6.75
C ASN A 169 -19.81 26.29 6.29
N TRP A 170 -19.05 25.74 7.23
CA TRP A 170 -17.85 24.95 6.94
C TRP A 170 -18.22 23.55 6.39
N PRO A 171 -17.59 23.09 5.29
CA PRO A 171 -17.87 21.78 4.72
C PRO A 171 -17.35 20.64 5.63
N PRO A 172 -18.12 19.54 5.79
CA PRO A 172 -17.64 18.38 6.53
C PRO A 172 -16.53 17.65 5.79
N ARG A 173 -15.61 17.01 6.53
CA ARG A 173 -14.48 16.21 6.00
C ARG A 173 -13.55 17.00 5.06
N SER A 174 -13.16 18.19 5.51
CA SER A 174 -12.32 19.12 4.74
C SER A 174 -11.00 19.44 5.44
N CYS A 175 -10.34 18.43 6.01
CA CYS A 175 -9.02 18.58 6.62
C CYS A 175 -7.95 19.09 5.63
N ASP A 176 -8.14 18.87 4.33
CA ASP A 176 -7.28 19.42 3.27
C ASP A 176 -7.46 20.93 3.04
N LEU A 177 -8.49 21.55 3.65
CA LEU A 177 -8.72 23.00 3.70
C LEU A 177 -8.29 23.65 5.03
N THR A 178 -7.89 22.88 6.05
CA THR A 178 -7.47 23.40 7.35
C THR A 178 -5.93 23.44 7.42
N PRO A 179 -5.29 24.62 7.52
CA PRO A 179 -3.83 24.74 7.63
C PRO A 179 -3.23 23.98 8.82
N LEU A 180 -4.01 23.79 9.89
CA LEU A 180 -3.56 23.02 11.04
C LEU A 180 -3.38 21.54 10.69
N ASP A 181 -4.32 20.97 9.95
CA ASP A 181 -4.30 19.58 9.49
C ASP A 181 -3.22 19.32 8.43
N TYR A 182 -3.20 20.11 7.35
CA TYR A 182 -2.32 19.82 6.22
C TYR A 182 -0.87 20.30 6.43
N PHE A 183 -0.62 21.12 7.45
CA PHE A 183 0.71 21.66 7.74
C PHE A 183 1.08 21.59 9.23
N LEU A 184 0.41 22.32 10.12
CA LEU A 184 0.91 22.59 11.48
C LEU A 184 1.18 21.29 12.25
N TRP A 185 0.20 20.40 12.34
CA TRP A 185 0.32 19.21 13.16
C TRP A 185 1.33 18.20 12.61
N GLY A 186 1.41 18.05 11.29
CA GLY A 186 2.42 17.21 10.66
C GLY A 186 3.83 17.74 10.90
N TYR A 187 4.03 19.05 10.70
CA TYR A 187 5.30 19.73 10.91
C TYR A 187 5.74 19.67 12.38
N VAL A 188 4.88 20.06 13.31
CA VAL A 188 5.18 20.05 14.75
C VAL A 188 5.50 18.63 15.23
N LYS A 189 4.69 17.62 14.86
CA LYS A 189 4.97 16.22 15.23
C LYS A 189 6.33 15.74 14.73
N SER A 190 6.72 16.10 13.51
CA SER A 190 8.01 15.68 12.94
C SER A 190 9.21 16.17 13.73
N LEU A 191 9.12 17.37 14.33
CA LEU A 191 10.18 17.98 15.11
C LEU A 191 10.11 17.59 16.59
N VAL A 192 8.91 17.58 17.18
CA VAL A 192 8.70 17.25 18.60
C VAL A 192 9.16 15.83 18.93
N TYR A 193 8.94 14.86 18.04
CA TYR A 193 9.36 13.47 18.27
C TYR A 193 10.82 13.19 17.88
N ALA A 194 11.49 14.10 17.16
CA ALA A 194 12.92 13.98 16.89
C ALA A 194 13.75 13.98 18.18
N ASP A 195 13.30 14.76 19.18
CA ASP A 195 13.93 14.90 20.50
C ASP A 195 13.62 13.73 21.46
N LYS A 196 12.80 12.74 21.02
CA LYS A 196 12.41 11.54 21.78
C LYS A 196 11.97 11.84 23.22
N PRO A 197 10.89 12.64 23.42
CA PRO A 197 10.43 13.03 24.75
C PRO A 197 10.07 11.80 25.61
N GLN A 198 10.53 11.80 26.86
CA GLN A 198 10.34 10.69 27.81
C GLN A 198 9.25 10.97 28.86
N THR A 199 8.82 12.23 29.00
CA THR A 199 7.76 12.66 29.93
C THR A 199 6.78 13.59 29.24
N LEU A 200 5.56 13.70 29.78
CA LEU A 200 4.54 14.62 29.26
C LEU A 200 4.96 16.09 29.36
N ASP A 201 5.68 16.47 30.42
CA ASP A 201 6.17 17.84 30.56
C ASP A 201 7.25 18.17 29.52
N HIS A 202 8.17 17.23 29.26
CA HIS A 202 9.16 17.41 28.20
C HIS A 202 8.50 17.48 26.81
N LEU A 203 7.49 16.64 26.56
CA LEU A 203 6.69 16.70 25.34
C LEU A 203 5.99 18.08 25.21
N LYS A 204 5.44 18.60 26.30
CA LYS A 204 4.77 19.91 26.36
C LYS A 204 5.73 21.07 26.03
N ASP A 205 6.92 21.06 26.62
CA ASP A 205 7.91 22.10 26.41
C ASP A 205 8.49 22.04 24.98
N ASN A 206 8.65 20.85 24.42
CA ASN A 206 9.03 20.69 23.01
C ASN A 206 7.97 21.24 22.06
N ILE A 207 6.68 21.00 22.34
CA ILE A 207 5.59 21.55 21.53
C ILE A 207 5.62 23.09 21.57
N ARG A 208 5.78 23.70 22.75
CA ARG A 208 5.88 25.16 22.89
C ARG A 208 7.07 25.72 22.12
N ARG A 209 8.24 25.10 22.27
CA ARG A 209 9.47 25.50 21.57
C ARG A 209 9.28 25.45 20.05
N VAL A 210 8.82 24.31 19.53
CA VAL A 210 8.65 24.11 18.08
C VAL A 210 7.63 25.09 17.51
N ILE A 211 6.52 25.37 18.20
CA ILE A 211 5.53 26.34 17.74
C ILE A 211 6.10 27.77 17.76
N ALA A 212 6.83 28.15 18.80
CA ALA A 212 7.48 29.47 18.89
C ALA A 212 8.55 29.68 17.81
N ASP A 213 9.20 28.61 17.35
CA ASP A 213 10.22 28.65 16.29
C ASP A 213 9.60 28.80 14.87
N ILE A 214 8.27 28.69 14.72
CA ILE A 214 7.61 28.85 13.41
C ILE A 214 7.59 30.34 13.01
N ARG A 215 8.37 30.66 11.98
CA ARG A 215 8.50 32.03 11.48
C ARG A 215 7.26 32.48 10.70
N PRO A 216 6.83 33.76 10.80
CA PRO A 216 5.68 34.29 10.06
C PRO A 216 5.74 34.08 8.54
N GLN A 217 6.93 34.17 7.93
CA GLN A 217 7.07 33.95 6.48
C GLN A 217 6.73 32.51 6.05
N MET A 218 6.84 31.54 6.96
CA MET A 218 6.40 30.17 6.70
C MET A 218 4.87 30.09 6.71
N LEU A 219 4.22 30.81 7.63
CA LEU A 219 2.76 30.87 7.75
C LEU A 219 2.13 31.58 6.57
N GLU A 220 2.72 32.69 6.10
CA GLU A 220 2.29 33.37 4.88
C GLU A 220 2.24 32.41 3.69
N LYS A 221 3.30 31.62 3.46
CA LYS A 221 3.33 30.62 2.37
C LYS A 221 2.30 29.49 2.55
N VAL A 222 2.02 29.10 3.79
CA VAL A 222 1.01 28.08 4.11
C VAL A 222 -0.39 28.58 3.79
N ILE A 223 -0.65 29.87 4.05
CA ILE A 223 -1.91 30.54 3.76
C ILE A 223 -2.03 30.89 2.27
N GLU A 224 -0.93 31.26 1.59
CA GLU A 224 -0.90 31.36 0.12
C GLU A 224 -1.22 30.01 -0.55
N ASN A 225 -0.74 28.89 0.02
CA ASN A 225 -1.10 27.57 -0.50
C ASN A 225 -2.60 27.27 -0.36
N TRP A 226 -3.30 27.90 0.59
CA TRP A 226 -4.74 27.72 0.77
C TRP A 226 -5.54 28.18 -0.45
N THR A 227 -5.15 29.28 -1.12
CA THR A 227 -5.84 29.75 -2.33
C THR A 227 -5.68 28.77 -3.49
N SER A 228 -4.49 28.19 -3.67
CA SER A 228 -4.27 27.12 -4.66
C SER A 228 -5.15 25.89 -4.41
N ARG A 229 -5.40 25.56 -3.13
CA ARG A 229 -6.29 24.45 -2.75
C ARG A 229 -7.75 24.74 -3.09
N LEU A 230 -8.19 25.99 -2.91
CA LEU A 230 -9.52 26.42 -3.36
C LEU A 230 -9.67 26.25 -4.88
N ASP A 231 -8.70 26.70 -5.67
CA ASP A 231 -8.73 26.57 -7.14
C ASP A 231 -8.86 25.09 -7.57
N TYR A 232 -8.13 24.20 -6.91
CA TYR A 232 -8.24 22.76 -7.17
C TYR A 232 -9.62 22.21 -6.86
N ILE A 233 -10.16 22.51 -5.67
CA ILE A 233 -11.46 21.97 -5.23
C ILE A 233 -12.59 22.52 -6.12
N ARG A 234 -12.44 23.75 -6.64
CA ARG A 234 -13.32 24.27 -7.68
C ARG A 234 -13.22 23.46 -8.97
N ALA A 235 -12.01 23.26 -9.50
CA ALA A 235 -11.78 22.52 -10.74
C ALA A 235 -12.27 21.06 -10.67
N SER A 236 -12.11 20.43 -9.52
CA SER A 236 -12.50 19.03 -9.25
C SER A 236 -13.94 18.87 -8.74
N ARG A 237 -14.75 19.95 -8.79
CA ARG A 237 -16.16 19.99 -8.36
C ARG A 237 -16.39 19.47 -6.94
N GLY A 238 -15.49 19.78 -6.02
CA GLY A 238 -15.62 19.44 -4.61
C GLY A 238 -14.80 18.23 -4.16
N SER A 239 -14.22 17.48 -5.10
CA SER A 239 -13.45 16.27 -4.76
C SER A 239 -12.24 16.62 -3.86
N PRO A 240 -11.90 15.78 -2.87
CA PRO A 240 -10.72 15.97 -2.04
C PRO A 240 -9.44 16.04 -2.89
N MET A 241 -8.48 16.88 -2.49
CA MET A 241 -7.21 16.99 -3.21
C MET A 241 -6.38 15.71 -3.16
N PRO A 242 -6.05 15.08 -4.31
CA PRO A 242 -4.93 14.17 -4.46
C PRO A 242 -3.60 14.91 -4.55
N GLU A 243 -3.58 16.26 -4.58
CA GLU A 243 -2.37 17.06 -4.87
C GLU A 243 -1.29 16.96 -3.80
N ILE A 244 -1.62 16.68 -2.54
CA ILE A 244 -0.58 16.34 -1.53
C ILE A 244 0.15 15.06 -1.96
N ILE A 245 -0.59 14.06 -2.45
CA ILE A 245 0.01 12.82 -2.95
C ILE A 245 0.82 13.12 -4.22
N PHE A 246 0.27 13.92 -5.16
CA PHE A 246 0.98 14.29 -6.38
C PHE A 246 2.24 15.09 -6.10
N LYS A 247 2.18 16.11 -5.24
CA LYS A 247 3.31 16.93 -4.82
C LYS A 247 4.33 16.11 -4.04
N ASN A 248 3.90 15.24 -3.14
CA ASN A 248 4.81 14.34 -2.43
C ASN A 248 5.50 13.36 -3.38
N ILE A 249 4.79 12.81 -4.38
CA ILE A 249 5.40 11.95 -5.41
C ILE A 249 6.34 12.77 -6.29
N PHE A 250 5.96 14.00 -6.65
CA PHE A 250 6.78 14.88 -7.48
C PHE A 250 8.07 15.30 -6.76
N ASP A 251 7.96 15.76 -5.52
CA ASP A 251 9.09 16.10 -4.65
C ASP A 251 9.95 14.87 -4.34
N PHE A 252 9.34 13.69 -4.22
CA PHE A 252 10.06 12.41 -4.08
C PHE A 252 10.90 12.04 -5.31
N LEU A 253 10.51 12.50 -6.51
CA LEU A 253 11.20 12.20 -7.76
C LEU A 253 12.19 13.29 -8.19
N LYS A 254 11.93 14.55 -7.82
CA LYS A 254 12.67 15.74 -8.26
C LYS A 254 13.96 15.99 -7.45
N ASP A 255 14.94 16.63 -8.09
CA ASP A 255 16.17 17.19 -7.48
C ASP A 255 16.95 16.21 -6.58
N ARG A 256 16.96 14.92 -6.96
CA ARG A 256 17.64 13.88 -6.20
C ARG A 256 19.15 13.90 -6.40
N GLU A 257 19.88 13.71 -5.32
CA GLU A 257 21.34 13.60 -5.30
C GLU A 257 21.78 12.31 -4.62
N ILE A 258 22.80 11.65 -5.17
CA ILE A 258 23.41 10.46 -4.59
C ILE A 258 24.91 10.64 -4.35
N ARG A 259 25.42 9.98 -3.32
CA ARG A 259 26.84 9.82 -3.02
C ARG A 259 27.10 8.40 -2.58
N VAL A 260 28.25 7.85 -2.97
CA VAL A 260 28.71 6.53 -2.52
C VAL A 260 29.65 6.76 -1.35
N ARG A 261 29.40 6.07 -0.23
CA ARG A 261 30.31 6.03 0.92
C ARG A 261 31.06 4.71 0.90
N PHE A 262 32.38 4.78 0.87
CA PHE A 262 33.25 3.61 1.05
C PHE A 262 34.16 3.86 2.24
N ARG A 263 33.94 3.12 3.33
CA ARG A 263 34.53 3.39 4.65
C ARG A 263 34.27 4.86 5.05
N ASP A 264 35.33 5.62 5.31
CA ASP A 264 35.27 7.00 5.78
C ASP A 264 35.30 8.03 4.62
N SER A 265 35.34 7.57 3.38
CA SER A 265 35.42 8.43 2.20
C SER A 265 34.06 8.50 1.48
N LEU A 266 33.67 9.72 1.09
CA LEU A 266 32.51 9.99 0.26
C LEU A 266 32.93 10.32 -1.17
N SER A 267 32.17 9.81 -2.15
CA SER A 267 32.30 10.21 -3.54
C SER A 267 31.81 11.65 -3.76
N LYS A 268 32.09 12.19 -4.95
CA LYS A 268 31.42 13.39 -5.44
C LYS A 268 29.90 13.18 -5.51
N THR A 269 29.16 14.27 -5.35
CA THR A 269 27.70 14.30 -5.55
C THR A 269 27.36 14.04 -7.00
N PHE A 270 26.39 13.16 -7.24
CA PHE A 270 25.83 12.92 -8.56
C PHE A 270 24.33 13.22 -8.53
N ARG A 271 23.86 14.09 -9.44
CA ARG A 271 22.43 14.43 -9.57
C ARG A 271 21.72 13.39 -10.43
N LEU A 272 20.59 12.91 -9.95
CA LEU A 272 19.73 11.95 -10.65
C LEU A 272 18.54 12.68 -11.28
N SER A 273 18.50 12.70 -12.61
CA SER A 273 17.35 13.24 -13.36
C SER A 273 16.30 12.17 -13.73
N GLN A 274 16.60 10.89 -13.52
CA GLN A 274 15.77 9.76 -13.97
C GLN A 274 15.69 8.63 -12.92
N GLY A 275 14.64 7.81 -13.04
CA GLY A 275 14.41 6.61 -12.22
C GLY A 275 13.76 6.89 -10.87
N VAL A 276 13.33 5.82 -10.19
CA VAL A 276 12.79 5.87 -8.83
C VAL A 276 13.86 5.48 -7.80
N PRO A 277 13.82 5.98 -6.55
CA PRO A 277 14.77 5.57 -5.50
C PRO A 277 14.71 4.06 -5.20
N GLN A 278 15.77 3.31 -5.49
CA GLN A 278 15.81 1.88 -5.16
C GLN A 278 15.80 1.67 -3.64
N GLY A 279 14.97 0.74 -3.16
CA GLY A 279 14.80 0.43 -1.74
C GLY A 279 13.77 1.30 -1.00
N SER A 280 13.18 2.30 -1.65
CA SER A 280 12.04 3.03 -1.08
C SER A 280 10.74 2.22 -1.22
N VAL A 281 9.92 2.25 -0.16
CA VAL A 281 8.58 1.63 -0.12
C VAL A 281 7.63 2.27 -1.13
N LEU A 282 7.83 3.55 -1.48
CA LEU A 282 6.98 4.26 -2.42
C LEU A 282 7.30 3.94 -3.88
N SER A 283 8.55 3.62 -4.20
CA SER A 283 9.03 3.44 -5.58
C SER A 283 8.27 2.44 -6.46
N PRO A 284 7.74 1.31 -5.94
CA PRO A 284 6.96 0.39 -6.76
C PRO A 284 5.71 1.04 -7.39
N LEU A 285 5.05 1.96 -6.68
CA LEU A 285 3.80 2.56 -7.17
C LEU A 285 4.02 3.47 -8.39
N PRO A 286 4.92 4.49 -8.38
CA PRO A 286 5.23 5.27 -9.58
C PRO A 286 5.74 4.42 -10.73
N PHE A 287 6.49 3.35 -10.45
CA PHE A 287 6.94 2.42 -11.50
C PHE A 287 5.75 1.70 -12.15
N SER A 288 4.84 1.12 -11.36
CA SER A 288 3.63 0.46 -11.87
C SER A 288 2.75 1.41 -12.67
N LEU A 289 2.62 2.67 -12.24
CA LEU A 289 1.89 3.70 -12.99
C LEU A 289 2.59 4.05 -14.30
N TYR A 290 3.92 4.09 -14.32
CA TYR A 290 4.70 4.44 -15.50
C TYR A 290 4.64 3.37 -16.60
N ILE A 291 4.54 2.09 -16.23
CA ILE A 291 4.33 0.99 -17.19
C ILE A 291 2.85 0.71 -17.47
N ALA A 292 1.93 1.45 -16.83
CA ALA A 292 0.50 1.23 -16.98
C ALA A 292 0.08 1.37 -18.45
N GLY A 293 -0.68 0.40 -18.95
CA GLY A 293 -1.13 0.35 -20.34
C GLY A 293 -0.37 -0.64 -21.21
N ILE A 294 0.84 -1.07 -20.83
CA ILE A 294 1.57 -2.11 -21.58
C ILE A 294 0.77 -3.42 -21.65
N GLU A 295 0.08 -3.78 -20.57
CA GLU A 295 -0.81 -4.93 -20.48
C GLU A 295 -1.91 -4.91 -21.56
N LYS A 296 -2.53 -3.74 -21.79
CA LYS A 296 -3.58 -3.58 -22.80
C LYS A 296 -3.06 -3.72 -24.23
N ILE A 297 -1.79 -3.40 -24.45
CA ILE A 297 -1.14 -3.58 -25.76
C ILE A 297 -0.90 -5.07 -26.00
N ILE A 298 -0.38 -5.77 -24.98
CA ILE A 298 -0.03 -7.19 -25.08
C ILE A 298 -1.28 -8.06 -25.23
N SER A 299 -2.30 -7.80 -24.42
CA SER A 299 -3.56 -8.56 -24.34
C SER A 299 -4.38 -8.56 -25.63
N ARG A 300 -3.99 -7.78 -26.66
CA ARG A 300 -4.62 -7.82 -27.99
C ARG A 300 -4.39 -9.13 -28.73
N ARG A 301 -3.25 -9.79 -28.48
CA ARG A 301 -2.79 -10.97 -29.23
C ARG A 301 -2.10 -12.01 -28.36
N CYS A 302 -1.57 -11.63 -27.21
CA CYS A 302 -0.84 -12.50 -26.31
C CYS A 302 -1.39 -12.36 -24.89
N GLU A 303 -1.23 -13.42 -24.11
CA GLU A 303 -1.37 -13.34 -22.67
C GLU A 303 -0.12 -12.68 -22.06
N VAL A 304 -0.25 -12.14 -20.84
CA VAL A 304 0.81 -11.36 -20.20
C VAL A 304 0.94 -11.67 -18.71
N GLY A 305 2.17 -11.67 -18.23
CA GLY A 305 2.54 -11.72 -16.83
C GLY A 305 3.53 -10.60 -16.53
N LEU A 306 3.16 -9.71 -15.61
CA LEU A 306 3.97 -8.58 -15.18
C LEU A 306 4.40 -8.79 -13.72
N PHE A 307 5.70 -8.74 -13.46
CA PHE A 307 6.23 -8.72 -12.11
C PHE A 307 7.40 -7.76 -12.01
N ALA A 308 7.16 -6.57 -11.44
CA ALA A 308 8.12 -5.47 -11.49
C ALA A 308 8.58 -5.21 -12.95
N ASP A 309 9.89 -5.25 -13.21
CA ASP A 309 10.49 -5.08 -14.53
C ASP A 309 10.46 -6.35 -15.40
N ASP A 310 10.19 -7.52 -14.81
CA ASP A 310 10.07 -8.78 -15.55
C ASP A 310 8.71 -8.83 -16.28
N ILE A 311 8.76 -8.84 -17.61
CA ILE A 311 7.61 -9.01 -18.49
C ILE A 311 7.71 -10.37 -19.17
N VAL A 312 6.66 -11.17 -19.04
CA VAL A 312 6.48 -12.40 -19.80
C VAL A 312 5.23 -12.26 -20.63
N LEU A 313 5.31 -12.62 -21.91
CA LEU A 313 4.15 -12.71 -22.79
C LEU A 313 4.16 -14.05 -23.50
N TRP A 314 2.99 -14.63 -23.71
CA TRP A 314 2.86 -15.94 -24.36
C TRP A 314 1.63 -16.00 -25.25
N ASN A 315 1.69 -16.86 -26.26
CA ASN A 315 0.57 -17.20 -27.11
C ASN A 315 0.50 -18.73 -27.26
N SER A 316 -0.70 -19.27 -27.38
CA SER A 316 -0.93 -20.71 -27.53
C SER A 316 -1.83 -20.96 -28.74
N ASN A 317 -1.33 -21.71 -29.72
CA ASN A 317 -2.04 -22.08 -30.93
C ASN A 317 -1.54 -23.44 -31.45
N SER A 318 -2.30 -24.10 -32.31
CA SER A 318 -1.84 -25.29 -33.03
C SER A 318 -0.85 -24.97 -34.14
N ASP A 319 -0.89 -23.75 -34.69
CA ASP A 319 0.02 -23.27 -35.74
C ASP A 319 1.15 -22.41 -35.14
N VAL A 320 2.38 -22.88 -35.34
CA VAL A 320 3.59 -22.22 -34.84
C VAL A 320 3.84 -20.90 -35.56
N VAL A 321 3.53 -20.80 -36.85
CA VAL A 321 3.73 -19.56 -37.62
C VAL A 321 2.81 -18.46 -37.10
N HIS A 322 1.59 -18.83 -36.71
CA HIS A 322 0.66 -17.91 -36.06
C HIS A 322 1.19 -17.39 -34.73
N ILE A 323 1.75 -18.29 -33.88
CA ILE A 323 2.36 -17.92 -32.59
C ILE A 323 3.50 -16.93 -32.79
N GLU A 324 4.43 -17.22 -33.70
CA GLU A 324 5.57 -16.35 -33.99
C GLU A 324 5.12 -14.99 -34.50
N THR A 325 4.13 -14.96 -35.40
CA THR A 325 3.58 -13.71 -35.95
C THR A 325 2.93 -12.86 -34.86
N ALA A 326 2.11 -13.48 -34.00
CA ALA A 326 1.44 -12.81 -32.89
C ALA A 326 2.44 -12.22 -31.90
N ILE A 327 3.46 -12.99 -31.50
CA ILE A 327 4.50 -12.55 -30.56
C ILE A 327 5.34 -11.43 -31.19
N ASN A 328 5.83 -11.59 -32.41
CA ASN A 328 6.69 -10.59 -33.07
C ASN A 328 5.95 -9.26 -33.30
N THR A 329 4.68 -9.32 -33.70
CA THR A 329 3.85 -8.12 -33.86
C THR A 329 3.62 -7.43 -32.51
N THR A 330 3.39 -8.22 -31.46
CA THR A 330 3.22 -7.68 -30.10
C THR A 330 4.51 -7.04 -29.58
N LEU A 331 5.68 -7.65 -29.85
CA LEU A 331 6.98 -7.06 -29.50
C LEU A 331 7.24 -5.74 -30.24
N SER A 332 6.79 -5.61 -31.48
CA SER A 332 6.86 -4.35 -32.22
C SER A 332 5.97 -3.27 -31.58
N ASP A 333 4.74 -3.61 -31.20
CA ASP A 333 3.84 -2.68 -30.50
C ASP A 333 4.41 -2.25 -29.13
N ILE A 334 5.01 -3.18 -28.39
CA ILE A 334 5.70 -2.90 -27.12
C ILE A 334 6.91 -2.00 -27.34
N GLN A 335 7.67 -2.18 -28.42
CA GLN A 335 8.82 -1.34 -28.73
C GLN A 335 8.38 0.11 -28.98
N ILE A 336 7.30 0.33 -29.73
CA ILE A 336 6.70 1.66 -29.93
C ILE A 336 6.30 2.29 -28.59
N PHE A 337 5.64 1.51 -27.71
CA PHE A 337 5.28 1.96 -26.37
C PHE A 337 6.51 2.38 -25.56
N ALA A 338 7.57 1.57 -25.59
CA ALA A 338 8.80 1.86 -24.86
C ALA A 338 9.51 3.11 -25.39
N GLU A 339 9.56 3.32 -26.70
CA GLU A 339 10.11 4.54 -27.30
C GLU A 339 9.34 5.79 -26.84
N GLN A 340 8.00 5.73 -26.82
CA GLN A 340 7.15 6.82 -26.33
C GLN A 340 7.36 7.09 -24.83
N HIS A 341 7.56 6.04 -24.04
CA HIS A 341 7.77 6.16 -22.60
C HIS A 341 9.22 6.44 -22.22
N LYS A 342 10.19 6.37 -23.15
CA LYS A 342 11.64 6.44 -22.89
C LYS A 342 12.16 5.26 -22.06
N LEU A 343 11.56 4.08 -22.26
CA LEU A 343 11.99 2.81 -21.70
C LEU A 343 12.98 2.11 -22.66
N ILE A 344 13.95 1.40 -22.10
CA ILE A 344 14.92 0.62 -22.85
C ILE A 344 14.83 -0.83 -22.38
N PHE A 345 14.48 -1.73 -23.28
CA PHE A 345 14.48 -3.15 -22.99
C PHE A 345 15.87 -3.74 -23.09
N ASN A 346 16.19 -4.66 -22.18
CA ASN A 346 17.47 -5.34 -22.21
C ASN A 346 17.40 -6.59 -23.09
N VAL A 347 17.57 -6.41 -24.40
CA VAL A 347 17.53 -7.51 -25.40
C VAL A 347 18.50 -8.65 -25.04
N SER A 348 19.65 -8.36 -24.43
CA SER A 348 20.63 -9.38 -24.05
C SER A 348 20.21 -10.26 -22.88
N LYS A 349 19.26 -9.79 -22.05
CA LYS A 349 18.66 -10.55 -20.95
C LYS A 349 17.32 -11.18 -21.33
N SER A 350 16.70 -10.70 -22.40
CA SER A 350 15.45 -11.25 -22.93
C SER A 350 15.71 -12.56 -23.67
N THR A 351 14.89 -13.57 -23.37
CA THR A 351 14.99 -14.90 -23.99
C THR A 351 13.65 -15.34 -24.55
N SER A 352 13.66 -16.16 -25.60
CA SER A 352 12.48 -16.87 -26.09
C SER A 352 12.50 -18.33 -25.65
N SER A 353 11.33 -18.91 -25.46
CA SER A 353 11.18 -20.32 -25.08
C SER A 353 9.95 -20.92 -25.74
N PHE A 354 9.98 -22.22 -25.99
CA PHE A 354 8.89 -22.94 -26.66
C PHE A 354 8.46 -24.14 -25.83
N PHE A 355 7.16 -24.23 -25.58
CA PHE A 355 6.53 -25.26 -24.75
C PHE A 355 5.59 -26.10 -25.60
N THR A 356 5.76 -27.42 -25.57
CA THR A 356 4.96 -28.35 -26.36
C THR A 356 4.96 -29.75 -25.78
N THR A 357 3.86 -30.46 -25.92
CA THR A 357 3.75 -31.90 -25.70
C THR A 357 3.99 -32.70 -26.98
N ASN A 358 4.10 -32.03 -28.13
CA ASN A 358 4.39 -32.68 -29.41
C ASN A 358 5.88 -33.01 -29.51
N ARG A 359 6.20 -34.30 -29.43
CA ARG A 359 7.58 -34.80 -29.50
C ARG A 359 8.33 -34.38 -30.76
N ARG A 360 7.65 -34.14 -31.89
CA ARG A 360 8.29 -33.68 -33.13
C ARG A 360 8.77 -32.23 -33.05
N LEU A 361 8.14 -31.41 -32.21
CA LEU A 361 8.46 -30.00 -32.02
C LEU A 361 9.30 -29.75 -30.75
N TYR A 362 9.74 -30.80 -30.05
CA TYR A 362 10.47 -30.68 -28.78
C TYR A 362 11.80 -29.91 -28.88
N ASN A 363 12.42 -29.91 -30.05
CA ASN A 363 13.66 -29.17 -30.34
C ASN A 363 13.42 -27.97 -31.27
N TYR A 364 12.17 -27.60 -31.50
CA TYR A 364 11.84 -26.44 -32.30
C TYR A 364 12.27 -25.15 -31.59
N GLN A 365 12.86 -24.23 -32.36
CA GLN A 365 13.32 -22.93 -31.87
C GLN A 365 12.57 -21.81 -32.61
N PRO A 366 11.72 -21.06 -31.90
CA PRO A 366 10.92 -20.02 -32.51
C PRO A 366 11.79 -18.83 -32.92
N GLN A 367 11.48 -18.26 -34.08
CA GLN A 367 12.10 -17.08 -34.67
C GLN A 367 11.41 -15.81 -34.11
N ILE A 368 11.87 -15.40 -32.93
CA ILE A 368 11.37 -14.21 -32.24
C ILE A 368 12.42 -13.09 -32.32
N PHE A 369 11.98 -11.89 -32.65
CA PHE A 369 12.83 -10.72 -32.88
C PHE A 369 12.40 -9.54 -32.00
N MET A 370 13.39 -8.78 -31.54
CA MET A 370 13.21 -7.53 -30.82
C MET A 370 14.29 -6.55 -31.28
N GLU A 371 13.93 -5.30 -31.62
CA GLU A 371 14.87 -4.33 -32.21
C GLU A 371 15.65 -4.87 -33.43
N SER A 372 14.97 -5.67 -34.28
CA SER A 372 15.58 -6.37 -35.42
C SER A 372 16.68 -7.39 -35.06
N LYS A 373 16.85 -7.74 -33.77
CA LYS A 373 17.76 -8.78 -33.29
C LYS A 373 16.96 -10.02 -32.88
N SER A 374 17.47 -11.20 -33.21
CA SER A 374 16.87 -12.45 -32.76
C SER A 374 17.10 -12.64 -31.25
N LEU A 375 16.04 -12.98 -30.52
CA LEU A 375 16.14 -13.29 -29.09
C LEU A 375 16.82 -14.64 -28.87
N LEU A 376 17.62 -14.73 -27.80
CA LEU A 376 18.27 -15.98 -27.41
C LEU A 376 17.22 -17.02 -27.02
N TYR A 377 17.25 -18.18 -27.66
CA TYR A 377 16.42 -19.31 -27.27
C TYR A 377 16.97 -19.98 -26.01
N GLU A 378 16.16 -20.02 -24.95
CA GLU A 378 16.44 -20.72 -23.71
C GLU A 378 15.41 -21.85 -23.53
N LYS A 379 15.89 -23.09 -23.45
CA LYS A 379 15.01 -24.27 -23.35
C LYS A 379 14.44 -24.45 -21.95
N HIS A 380 15.17 -24.01 -20.93
CA HIS A 380 14.80 -24.14 -19.53
C HIS A 380 14.83 -22.77 -18.84
N PRO A 381 13.95 -21.83 -19.27
CA PRO A 381 14.00 -20.48 -18.75
C PRO A 381 13.67 -20.47 -17.26
N LYS A 382 14.35 -19.59 -16.54
CA LYS A 382 14.10 -19.36 -15.12
C LYS A 382 13.22 -18.13 -14.98
N TYR A 383 11.99 -18.31 -14.52
CA TYR A 383 11.04 -17.23 -14.29
C TYR A 383 10.58 -17.20 -12.83
N LEU A 384 10.69 -16.04 -12.18
CA LEU A 384 10.37 -15.86 -10.75
C LEU A 384 10.94 -16.98 -9.88
N GLY A 385 12.20 -17.35 -10.12
CA GLY A 385 12.90 -18.41 -9.38
C GLY A 385 12.58 -19.85 -9.79
N TYR A 386 11.53 -20.09 -10.60
CA TYR A 386 11.11 -21.40 -11.09
C TYR A 386 11.76 -21.73 -12.43
N ILE A 387 12.22 -22.97 -12.61
CA ILE A 387 12.80 -23.43 -13.90
C ILE A 387 11.72 -24.16 -14.70
N LEU A 388 11.33 -23.61 -15.84
CA LEU A 388 10.30 -24.22 -16.67
C LEU A 388 10.88 -25.34 -17.55
N ASP A 389 10.09 -26.38 -17.76
CA ASP A 389 10.39 -27.47 -18.69
C ASP A 389 9.49 -27.34 -19.93
N PRO A 390 9.96 -27.69 -21.15
CA PRO A 390 9.15 -27.61 -22.37
C PRO A 390 7.80 -28.35 -22.29
N GLU A 391 7.74 -29.45 -21.53
CA GLU A 391 6.55 -30.26 -21.29
C GLU A 391 5.87 -29.95 -19.94
N ILE A 392 6.35 -28.93 -19.21
CA ILE A 392 5.83 -28.48 -17.91
C ILE A 392 5.92 -29.59 -16.84
N LEU A 393 6.84 -30.56 -16.97
CA LEU A 393 6.98 -31.70 -16.04
C LEU A 393 7.69 -31.36 -14.72
N SER A 394 8.27 -30.16 -14.60
CA SER A 394 8.95 -29.67 -13.39
C SER A 394 10.20 -30.46 -12.98
N ASN A 395 10.73 -31.29 -13.87
CA ASN A 395 11.89 -32.14 -13.63
C ASN A 395 13.14 -31.33 -13.29
N LYS A 396 13.48 -30.34 -14.12
CA LYS A 396 14.68 -29.50 -13.91
C LYS A 396 14.57 -28.65 -12.65
N HIS A 397 13.38 -28.12 -12.38
CA HIS A 397 13.13 -27.35 -11.15
C HIS A 397 13.26 -28.20 -9.89
N ILE A 398 12.68 -29.40 -9.89
CA ILE A 398 12.78 -30.32 -8.74
C ILE A 398 14.24 -30.69 -8.48
N ASP A 399 15.03 -31.02 -9.51
CA ASP A 399 16.46 -31.32 -9.34
C ASP A 399 17.24 -30.09 -8.81
N TYR A 400 16.92 -28.88 -9.29
CA TYR A 400 17.48 -27.63 -8.77
C TYR A 400 17.17 -27.42 -7.28
N VAL A 401 15.90 -27.60 -6.88
CA VAL A 401 15.44 -27.47 -5.50
C VAL A 401 16.09 -28.51 -4.59
N ILE A 402 16.21 -29.77 -5.04
CA ILE A 402 16.89 -30.84 -4.30
C ILE A 402 18.35 -30.47 -4.03
N ASN A 403 19.07 -30.00 -5.05
CA ASN A 403 20.48 -29.62 -4.89
C ASN A 403 20.65 -28.44 -3.92
N LYS A 404 19.75 -27.46 -3.98
CA LYS A 404 19.74 -26.32 -3.04
C LYS A 404 19.38 -26.77 -1.62
N GLY A 405 18.43 -27.68 -1.47
CA GLY A 405 18.03 -28.29 -0.20
C GLY A 405 19.16 -29.10 0.44
N ARG A 406 19.86 -29.93 -0.36
CA ARG A 406 21.02 -30.72 0.10
C ARG A 406 22.16 -29.85 0.61
N LYS A 407 22.49 -28.76 -0.09
CA LYS A 407 23.51 -27.80 0.40
C LYS A 407 23.14 -27.19 1.77
N ARG A 408 21.85 -26.91 2.00
CA ARG A 408 21.37 -26.41 3.31
C ARG A 408 21.31 -27.52 4.36
N LEU A 409 21.08 -28.77 3.94
CA LEU A 409 21.14 -29.93 4.81
C LEU A 409 22.54 -30.14 5.40
N ASP A 410 23.60 -29.80 4.66
CA ASP A 410 24.97 -29.92 5.17
C ASP A 410 25.23 -28.98 6.37
N LEU A 411 24.58 -27.82 6.42
CA LEU A 411 24.58 -26.96 7.61
C LEU A 411 23.90 -27.63 8.80
N LEU A 412 22.76 -28.30 8.56
CA LEU A 412 22.04 -29.03 9.60
C LEU A 412 22.89 -30.18 10.15
N LYS A 413 23.62 -30.90 9.29
CA LYS A 413 24.58 -31.94 9.70
C LYS A 413 25.71 -31.36 10.53
N TYR A 414 26.22 -30.18 10.14
CA TYR A 414 27.35 -29.54 10.82
C TYR A 414 27.02 -29.18 12.27
N ILE A 415 25.80 -28.70 12.54
CA ILE A 415 25.35 -28.34 13.89
C ILE A 415 24.77 -29.53 14.68
N ALA A 416 24.57 -30.68 14.03
CA ALA A 416 24.08 -31.90 14.65
C ALA A 416 25.26 -32.77 15.11
N GLY A 417 25.79 -32.47 16.29
CA GLY A 417 26.77 -33.28 17.00
C GLY A 417 26.12 -34.14 18.10
N ARG A 418 26.72 -35.30 18.43
CA ARG A 418 26.25 -36.13 19.56
C ARG A 418 26.63 -35.55 20.93
N ASP A 419 27.87 -35.04 21.04
CA ASP A 419 28.44 -34.58 22.32
C ASP A 419 28.51 -33.04 22.44
N TRP A 420 28.32 -32.32 21.33
CA TRP A 420 28.46 -30.86 21.25
C TRP A 420 27.41 -30.18 20.35
N GLY A 421 26.38 -30.91 19.93
CA GLY A 421 25.38 -30.44 18.96
C GLY A 421 24.20 -29.67 19.54
N ALA A 422 23.45 -29.04 18.63
CA ALA A 422 22.19 -28.38 18.97
C ALA A 422 21.10 -29.40 19.35
N ASP A 423 20.17 -29.00 20.22
CA ASP A 423 19.03 -29.83 20.60
C ASP A 423 18.06 -30.05 19.42
N ALA A 424 17.22 -31.08 19.53
CA ALA A 424 16.26 -31.45 18.49
C ALA A 424 15.30 -30.30 18.11
N GLY A 425 14.93 -29.44 19.06
CA GLY A 425 14.10 -28.26 18.82
C GLY A 425 14.81 -27.24 17.92
N THR A 426 16.07 -26.93 18.23
CA THR A 426 16.91 -26.03 17.41
C THR A 426 17.17 -26.61 16.01
N LEU A 427 17.44 -27.92 15.91
CA LEU A 427 17.63 -28.59 14.62
C LEU A 427 16.34 -28.57 13.78
N ARG A 428 15.18 -28.82 14.40
CA ARG A 428 13.86 -28.72 13.76
C ARG A 428 13.56 -27.31 13.29
N LEU A 429 13.83 -26.29 14.12
CA LEU A 429 13.70 -24.88 13.74
C LEU A 429 14.60 -24.54 12.55
N THR A 430 15.83 -25.02 12.54
CA THR A 430 16.77 -24.86 11.43
C THR A 430 16.24 -25.48 10.14
N TYR A 431 15.71 -26.70 10.19
CA TYR A 431 15.05 -27.33 9.05
C TYR A 431 13.84 -26.50 8.56
N ALA A 432 12.97 -26.11 9.48
CA ALA A 432 11.72 -25.41 9.19
C ALA A 432 11.94 -24.02 8.58
N SER A 433 13.03 -23.34 8.94
CA SER A 433 13.36 -21.98 8.50
C SER A 433 14.27 -21.94 7.26
N LEU A 434 15.22 -22.87 7.13
CA LEU A 434 16.22 -22.82 6.06
C LEU A 434 16.01 -23.88 4.98
N ILE A 435 15.61 -25.10 5.31
CA ILE A 435 15.56 -26.21 4.33
C ILE A 435 14.17 -26.33 3.73
N ARG A 436 13.15 -26.41 4.58
CA ARG A 436 11.76 -26.62 4.17
C ARG A 436 11.26 -25.58 3.15
N PRO A 437 11.49 -24.26 3.33
CA PRO A 437 11.02 -23.27 2.34
C PRO A 437 11.65 -23.44 0.96
N VAL A 438 12.86 -24.01 0.88
CA VAL A 438 13.47 -24.35 -0.41
C VAL A 438 12.76 -25.52 -1.06
N LEU A 439 12.50 -26.59 -0.31
CA LEU A 439 11.84 -27.81 -0.82
C LEU A 439 10.39 -27.56 -1.25
N GLU A 440 9.72 -26.59 -0.65
CA GLU A 440 8.33 -26.23 -0.94
C GLU A 440 8.19 -25.22 -2.08
N TYR A 441 9.30 -24.65 -2.56
CA TYR A 441 9.28 -23.56 -3.51
C TYR A 441 8.76 -23.98 -4.89
N GLY A 442 7.63 -23.40 -5.30
CA GLY A 442 6.94 -23.71 -6.55
C GLY A 442 6.10 -24.99 -6.51
N SER A 443 5.86 -25.55 -5.32
CA SER A 443 5.11 -26.80 -5.18
C SER A 443 3.66 -26.76 -5.67
N GLN A 444 3.08 -25.56 -5.78
CA GLN A 444 1.75 -25.34 -6.35
C GLN A 444 1.65 -25.74 -7.84
N ILE A 445 2.79 -25.79 -8.54
CA ILE A 445 2.85 -26.08 -9.99
C ILE A 445 3.19 -27.56 -10.26
N TYR A 446 3.41 -28.36 -9.21
CA TYR A 446 3.86 -29.76 -9.35
C TYR A 446 2.76 -30.76 -9.80
N PHE A 447 1.60 -30.30 -10.26
CA PHE A 447 0.47 -31.16 -10.63
C PHE A 447 0.81 -32.18 -11.75
N SER A 448 1.76 -31.84 -12.62
CA SER A 448 2.27 -32.66 -13.73
C SER A 448 3.49 -33.51 -13.35
N ALA A 449 4.08 -33.28 -12.17
CA ALA A 449 5.30 -33.96 -11.75
C ALA A 449 5.00 -35.42 -11.34
N SER A 450 5.85 -36.36 -11.75
CA SER A 450 5.67 -37.76 -11.38
C SER A 450 5.89 -38.00 -9.88
N ARG A 451 5.14 -38.93 -9.30
CA ARG A 451 5.30 -39.33 -7.88
C ARG A 451 6.72 -39.76 -7.56
N THR A 452 7.39 -40.45 -8.48
CA THR A 452 8.79 -40.88 -8.31
C THR A 452 9.76 -39.71 -8.26
N ASN A 453 9.50 -38.63 -9.01
CA ASN A 453 10.31 -37.42 -8.97
C ASN A 453 10.05 -36.62 -7.68
N LEU A 454 8.79 -36.48 -7.27
CA LEU A 454 8.42 -35.83 -6.00
C LEU A 454 9.00 -36.57 -4.78
N ALA A 455 9.03 -37.91 -4.82
CA ALA A 455 9.63 -38.72 -3.77
C ALA A 455 11.13 -38.41 -3.55
N LYS A 456 11.83 -37.80 -4.52
CA LYS A 456 13.21 -37.35 -4.32
C LYS A 456 13.29 -36.19 -3.33
N LEU A 457 12.30 -35.29 -3.28
CA LEU A 457 12.21 -34.22 -2.28
C LEU A 457 11.98 -34.79 -0.89
N ASP A 458 11.10 -35.79 -0.80
CA ASP A 458 10.74 -36.46 0.45
C ASP A 458 11.96 -37.17 1.08
N ARG A 459 12.90 -37.65 0.26
CA ARG A 459 14.20 -38.17 0.74
C ARG A 459 15.07 -37.10 1.41
N VAL A 460 15.05 -35.86 0.93
CA VAL A 460 15.80 -34.76 1.57
C VAL A 460 15.18 -34.43 2.92
N GLN A 461 13.85 -34.35 3.01
CA GLN A 461 13.14 -34.19 4.28
C GLN A 461 13.45 -35.34 5.24
N SER A 462 13.36 -36.59 4.77
CA SER A 462 13.63 -37.77 5.59
C SER A 462 15.06 -37.75 6.13
N SER A 463 16.03 -37.31 5.32
CA SER A 463 17.40 -37.15 5.78
C SER A 463 17.53 -36.08 6.86
N ALA A 464 16.80 -34.97 6.76
CA ALA A 464 16.79 -33.93 7.81
C ALA A 464 16.17 -34.46 9.11
N ALA A 465 15.05 -35.16 9.02
CA ALA A 465 14.36 -35.72 10.18
C ALA A 465 15.23 -36.75 10.94
N ARG A 466 16.01 -37.57 10.21
CA ARG A 466 16.98 -38.49 10.82
C ARG A 466 18.12 -37.78 11.53
N ILE A 467 18.57 -36.63 11.00
CA ILE A 467 19.59 -35.80 11.65
C ILE A 467 19.04 -35.21 12.95
N ILE A 468 17.80 -34.69 12.92
CA ILE A 468 17.13 -34.07 14.06
C ILE A 468 16.93 -35.07 15.21
N THR A 469 16.51 -36.29 14.88
CA THR A 469 16.15 -37.32 15.87
C THR A 469 17.32 -38.23 16.26
N GLY A 470 18.40 -38.25 15.47
CA GLY A 470 19.49 -39.23 15.61
C GLY A 470 19.10 -40.67 15.27
N MET A 471 17.90 -40.91 14.73
CA MET A 471 17.39 -42.25 14.44
C MET A 471 18.15 -42.93 13.29
N ARG A 472 18.30 -44.26 13.39
CA ARG A 472 19.00 -45.08 12.39
C ARG A 472 18.33 -45.03 11.02
N HIS A 473 19.11 -45.22 9.95
CA HIS A 473 18.60 -45.26 8.57
C HIS A 473 17.55 -46.36 8.31
N SER A 474 17.57 -47.46 9.08
CA SER A 474 16.59 -48.54 8.97
C SER A 474 15.21 -48.20 9.54
N CYS A 475 15.09 -47.12 10.34
CA CYS A 475 13.82 -46.73 10.94
C CYS A 475 12.81 -46.30 9.85
N PRO A 476 11.54 -46.76 9.89
CA PRO A 476 10.50 -46.31 8.97
C PRO A 476 10.39 -44.78 8.91
N THR A 477 10.28 -44.21 7.71
CA THR A 477 10.28 -42.75 7.52
C THR A 477 9.14 -42.07 8.28
N ASP A 478 7.94 -42.65 8.29
CA ASP A 478 6.78 -42.06 8.96
C ASP A 478 7.01 -41.90 10.47
N LEU A 479 7.66 -42.89 11.09
CA LEU A 479 8.03 -42.83 12.51
C LEU A 479 9.09 -41.76 12.77
N VAL A 480 10.09 -41.63 11.88
CA VAL A 480 11.12 -40.58 12.01
C VAL A 480 10.52 -39.19 11.86
N LEU A 481 9.58 -39.00 10.94
CA LEU A 481 8.90 -37.72 10.75
C LEU A 481 8.01 -37.37 11.95
N PHE A 482 7.31 -38.36 12.51
CA PHE A 482 6.53 -38.21 13.72
C PHE A 482 7.40 -37.78 14.91
N GLU A 483 8.49 -38.50 15.18
CA GLU A 483 9.42 -38.19 16.27
C GLU A 483 10.12 -36.83 16.07
N ALA A 484 10.45 -36.48 14.83
CA ALA A 484 11.01 -35.17 14.50
C ALA A 484 10.00 -34.03 14.61
N ASP A 485 8.71 -34.31 14.82
CA ASP A 485 7.61 -33.34 14.76
C ASP A 485 7.62 -32.55 13.43
N ILE A 486 7.71 -33.30 12.32
CA ILE A 486 7.74 -32.75 10.96
C ILE A 486 6.62 -33.36 10.14
N MET A 487 5.72 -32.51 9.65
CA MET A 487 4.68 -32.92 8.70
C MET A 487 5.28 -33.38 7.36
N PRO A 488 4.86 -34.53 6.81
CA PRO A 488 5.27 -35.02 5.48
C PRO A 488 5.10 -33.97 4.38
N LEU A 489 6.08 -33.87 3.47
CA LEU A 489 6.06 -32.87 2.41
C LEU A 489 4.87 -33.03 1.45
N ASP A 490 4.37 -34.24 1.20
CA ASP A 490 3.20 -34.46 0.34
C ASP A 490 1.93 -33.81 0.90
N LEU A 491 1.70 -33.95 2.22
CA LEU A 491 0.62 -33.26 2.92
C LEU A 491 0.82 -31.74 2.90
N ARG A 492 2.06 -31.29 3.09
CA ARG A 492 2.38 -29.86 3.03
C ARG A 492 2.15 -29.26 1.65
N ARG A 493 2.48 -29.98 0.57
CA ARG A 493 2.20 -29.54 -0.81
C ARG A 493 0.70 -29.37 -1.05
N LYS A 494 -0.13 -30.32 -0.57
CA LYS A 494 -1.59 -30.22 -0.63
C LYS A 494 -2.10 -28.99 0.14
N LEU A 495 -1.61 -28.79 1.36
CA LEU A 495 -1.96 -27.63 2.19
C LEU A 495 -1.59 -26.30 1.51
N LEU A 496 -0.40 -26.22 0.92
CA LEU A 496 0.07 -25.03 0.21
C LEU A 496 -0.76 -24.74 -1.05
N LEU A 497 -1.15 -25.78 -1.79
CA LEU A 497 -2.02 -25.67 -2.95
C LEU A 497 -3.41 -25.14 -2.55
N SER A 498 -4.05 -25.77 -1.55
CA SER A 498 -5.35 -25.32 -1.06
C SER A 498 -5.29 -23.90 -0.49
N LYS A 499 -4.18 -23.53 0.18
CA LYS A 499 -3.98 -22.15 0.64
C LYS A 499 -3.89 -21.17 -0.53
N SER A 500 -3.17 -21.51 -1.60
CA SER A 500 -3.10 -20.65 -2.79
C SER A 500 -4.44 -20.54 -3.53
N GLU A 501 -5.20 -21.63 -3.61
CA GLU A 501 -6.55 -21.63 -4.21
C GLU A 501 -7.50 -20.71 -3.43
N LEU A 502 -7.50 -20.80 -2.09
CA LEU A 502 -8.31 -19.94 -1.24
C LEU A 502 -7.95 -18.46 -1.41
N ILE A 503 -6.65 -18.13 -1.49
CA ILE A 503 -6.21 -16.75 -1.72
C ILE A 503 -6.68 -16.25 -3.09
N ALA A 504 -6.59 -17.08 -4.13
CA ALA A 504 -7.05 -16.71 -5.47
C ALA A 504 -8.58 -16.51 -5.52
N ILE A 505 -9.35 -17.36 -4.82
CA ILE A 505 -10.80 -17.22 -4.69
C ILE A 505 -11.15 -15.92 -3.93
N ASP A 506 -10.48 -15.64 -2.81
CA ASP A 506 -10.73 -14.43 -2.01
C ASP A 506 -10.46 -13.16 -2.84
N GLU A 507 -9.36 -13.13 -3.59
CA GLU A 507 -9.03 -12.00 -4.46
C GLU A 507 -10.04 -11.87 -5.61
N ALA A 508 -10.46 -12.98 -6.24
CA ALA A 508 -11.48 -12.95 -7.28
C ALA A 508 -12.82 -12.44 -6.75
N LEU A 509 -13.23 -12.88 -5.55
CA LEU A 509 -14.44 -12.40 -4.88
C LEU A 509 -14.37 -10.91 -4.55
N ARG A 510 -13.18 -10.40 -4.18
CA ARG A 510 -12.95 -8.98 -3.95
C ARG A 510 -13.11 -8.17 -5.25
N ILE A 511 -12.51 -8.64 -6.35
CA ILE A 511 -12.65 -7.99 -7.65
C ILE A 511 -14.13 -7.94 -8.07
N ILE A 512 -14.86 -9.06 -7.98
CA ILE A 512 -16.29 -9.12 -8.32
C ILE A 512 -17.11 -8.13 -7.48
N LYS A 513 -16.83 -8.01 -6.17
CA LYS A 513 -17.51 -7.07 -5.27
C LYS A 513 -17.22 -5.60 -5.61
N THR A 514 -16.01 -5.29 -6.08
CA THR A 514 -15.67 -3.94 -6.55
C THR A 514 -16.32 -3.61 -7.89
N MET A 515 -16.53 -4.59 -8.77
CA MET A 515 -16.93 -4.38 -10.16
C MET A 515 -18.44 -4.38 -10.44
N THR A 516 -19.31 -4.88 -9.54
CA THR A 516 -20.72 -5.17 -9.88
C THR A 516 -21.79 -4.22 -9.32
N SER A 517 -22.77 -3.92 -10.18
CA SER A 517 -24.18 -3.57 -9.87
C SER A 517 -24.96 -4.86 -9.55
N PRO A 518 -26.06 -4.85 -8.75
CA PRO A 518 -26.70 -6.06 -8.20
C PRO A 518 -27.26 -7.10 -9.21
N ASP A 519 -27.31 -6.79 -10.51
CA ASP A 519 -28.03 -7.58 -11.52
C ASP A 519 -27.12 -8.40 -12.47
N GLU A 520 -25.81 -8.43 -12.27
CA GLU A 520 -24.87 -9.15 -13.14
C GLU A 520 -24.44 -10.51 -12.58
N ILE A 521 -24.51 -11.57 -13.41
CA ILE A 521 -24.09 -12.93 -13.06
C ILE A 521 -22.66 -13.15 -13.58
N TRP A 522 -21.75 -13.54 -12.70
CA TRP A 522 -20.36 -13.84 -13.01
C TRP A 522 -20.06 -15.30 -12.63
N ILE A 523 -19.43 -16.07 -13.53
CA ILE A 523 -19.09 -17.47 -13.29
C ILE A 523 -17.59 -17.58 -13.04
N LEU A 524 -17.23 -18.26 -11.95
CA LEU A 524 -15.86 -18.71 -11.68
C LEU A 524 -15.61 -19.99 -12.47
N CYS A 525 -14.85 -19.90 -13.56
CA CYS A 525 -14.43 -21.08 -14.32
C CYS A 525 -13.21 -21.74 -13.67
N ASP A 526 -13.24 -23.07 -13.58
CA ASP A 526 -12.35 -23.95 -12.80
C ASP A 526 -10.89 -24.04 -13.33
N SER A 527 -10.43 -23.05 -14.09
CA SER A 527 -9.06 -22.97 -14.56
C SER A 527 -8.55 -21.54 -14.54
N ARG A 528 -7.87 -21.18 -13.44
CA ARG A 528 -7.00 -20.01 -13.25
C ARG A 528 -7.64 -18.65 -13.48
N SER A 529 -8.04 -17.97 -12.40
CA SER A 529 -8.04 -16.50 -12.23
C SER A 529 -8.71 -15.62 -13.32
N ALA A 530 -9.45 -16.19 -14.27
CA ALA A 530 -10.23 -15.47 -15.25
C ALA A 530 -11.67 -15.35 -14.75
N ILE A 531 -12.03 -14.15 -14.31
CA ILE A 531 -13.41 -13.77 -13.99
C ILE A 531 -14.05 -13.38 -15.33
N GLN A 532 -15.07 -14.11 -15.77
CA GLN A 532 -15.75 -13.85 -17.05
C GLN A 532 -17.20 -13.43 -16.84
N HIS A 533 -17.64 -12.43 -17.60
CA HIS A 533 -19.02 -11.94 -17.57
C HIS A 533 -19.93 -12.84 -18.40
N LEU A 534 -21.14 -13.14 -17.92
CA LEU A 534 -22.06 -14.02 -18.64
C LEU A 534 -22.47 -13.49 -20.03
N SER A 535 -22.42 -12.16 -20.25
CA SER A 535 -22.78 -11.58 -21.55
C SER A 535 -21.81 -11.96 -22.68
N ASP A 536 -20.59 -12.35 -22.34
CA ASP A 536 -19.53 -12.67 -23.31
C ASP A 536 -19.60 -14.14 -23.78
N TRP A 537 -20.55 -14.91 -23.23
CA TRP A 537 -20.87 -16.27 -23.64
C TRP A 537 -21.85 -16.30 -24.83
N THR A 538 -21.38 -15.89 -26.01
CA THR A 538 -22.10 -16.17 -27.26
C THR A 538 -21.59 -17.48 -27.88
N ASN A 539 -22.40 -18.54 -27.80
CA ASN A 539 -22.21 -19.90 -28.33
C ASN A 539 -21.40 -20.90 -27.47
N VAL A 540 -22.10 -21.60 -26.58
CA VAL A 540 -21.79 -23.02 -26.31
C VAL A 540 -22.93 -23.84 -26.90
N GLY A 541 -22.77 -24.22 -28.16
CA GLY A 541 -23.61 -25.24 -28.79
C GLY A 541 -23.29 -26.61 -28.22
N ASP A 542 -24.35 -27.36 -27.90
CA ASP A 542 -24.46 -28.82 -27.86
C ASP A 542 -23.19 -29.62 -27.57
N LYS A 543 -22.91 -29.84 -26.28
CA LYS A 543 -22.47 -31.17 -25.84
C LYS A 543 -23.28 -31.60 -24.63
N ASN A 544 -24.26 -32.45 -24.89
CA ASN A 544 -24.92 -33.32 -23.92
C ASN A 544 -23.85 -34.00 -23.04
N ILE A 545 -23.65 -33.49 -21.83
CA ILE A 545 -23.08 -34.26 -20.73
C ILE A 545 -24.29 -34.77 -19.96
N GLY A 546 -24.65 -36.02 -20.24
CA GLY A 546 -25.72 -36.72 -19.53
C GLY A 546 -25.41 -36.77 -18.05
N LEU A 547 -26.20 -36.07 -17.26
CA LEU A 547 -26.36 -36.34 -15.84
C LEU A 547 -27.31 -37.53 -15.72
N ASN A 548 -26.76 -38.72 -15.49
CA ASN A 548 -27.54 -39.78 -14.87
C ASN A 548 -27.44 -39.61 -13.35
N SER A 549 -28.64 -39.64 -12.75
CA SER A 549 -29.02 -39.73 -11.33
C SER A 549 -27.99 -40.23 -10.33
#